data_AF-A0A931S6V9-F1
#
_entry.id   AF-A0A931S6V9-F1
#
_cell.length_a   1.000
_cell.length_b   1.000
_cell.length_c   1.000
_cell.angle_alpha   90.00
_cell.angle_beta   90.00
_cell.angle_gamma   90.00
#
_symmetry.space_group_name_H-M   'P 1'
#
loop_
_entity.id
_entity.type
_entity.pdbx_description
1 polymer ?
#
loop_
_entity_poly.entity_id
_entity_poly.type
_entity_poly.pdbx_seq_one_letter_code
_entity_poly.pdbx_strand_id
1 'polypeptide(L)' 'MEEVIKRLNVEYGFGLSADEIRLVAAQAEEVRRMLQPLYEIDLAGIMPWTKVDRRVKK' A
#
# COMPACT_ATOMS: atom_id res chain seq x y z
N MET A 1 8.16 4.74 -8.78
CA MET A 1 7.01 4.99 -7.91
C MET A 1 6.15 6.14 -8.43
N GLU A 2 6.73 7.28 -8.84
CA GLU A 2 5.95 8.43 -9.34
C GLU A 2 4.94 8.11 -10.45
N GLU A 3 5.32 7.34 -11.48
CA GLU A 3 4.38 6.96 -12.55
C GLU A 3 3.20 6.10 -12.05
N VAL A 4 3.42 5.30 -11.00
CA VAL A 4 2.34 4.55 -10.34
C VAL A 4 1.41 5.51 -9.61
N ILE A 5 1.96 6.47 -8.87
CA ILE A 5 1.16 7.50 -8.17
C ILE A 5 0.41 8.39 -9.17
N LYS A 6 1.01 8.77 -10.31
CA LYS A 6 0.33 9.50 -11.38
C LYS A 6 -0.86 8.73 -11.93
N ARG A 7 -0.69 7.44 -12.21
CA ARG A 7 -1.79 6.58 -12.68
C ARG A 7 -2.91 6.51 -11.65
N LEU A 8 -2.58 6.26 -10.37
CA LEU A 8 -3.56 6.21 -9.29
C LEU A 8 -4.26 7.55 -9.06
N ASN A 9 -3.54 8.68 -9.17
CA ASN A 9 -4.10 10.01 -9.08
C ASN A 9 -5.19 10.25 -10.14
N VAL A 10 -4.98 9.75 -11.36
CA VAL A 10 -5.98 9.81 -12.45
C VAL A 10 -7.12 8.83 -12.20
N GLU A 11 -6.81 7.57 -11.88
CA GLU A 11 -7.78 6.48 -11.70
C GLU A 11 -8.79 6.77 -10.57
N TYR A 12 -8.29 7.29 -9.45
CA TYR A 12 -9.11 7.57 -8.27
C TYR A 12 -9.48 9.05 -8.11
N GLY A 13 -9.03 9.91 -9.02
CA GLY A 13 -9.41 11.33 -9.04
C GLY A 13 -8.94 12.14 -7.84
N PHE A 14 -7.75 11.84 -7.29
CA PHE A 14 -7.25 12.52 -6.08
C PHE A 14 -6.92 14.00 -6.31
N GLY A 15 -6.67 14.42 -7.56
CA GLY A 15 -6.42 15.83 -7.90
C GLY A 15 -5.08 16.38 -7.41
N LEU A 16 -4.09 15.50 -7.20
CA LEU A 16 -2.78 15.88 -6.68
C LEU A 16 -1.98 16.71 -7.69
N SER A 17 -1.27 17.71 -7.20
CA SER A 17 -0.27 18.48 -7.93
C SER A 17 1.00 17.67 -8.18
N ALA A 18 1.88 18.18 -9.05
CA ALA A 18 3.15 17.51 -9.37
C ALA A 18 4.12 17.42 -8.16
N ASP A 19 4.07 18.38 -7.23
CA ASP A 19 4.87 18.34 -6.01
C ASP A 19 4.34 17.30 -5.01
N GLU A 20 3.01 17.24 -4.84
CA GLU A 20 2.36 16.24 -3.99
C GLU A 20 2.56 14.82 -4.52
N ILE A 21 2.50 14.61 -5.84
CA ILE A 21 2.80 13.32 -6.47
C ILE A 21 4.22 12.87 -6.13
N ARG A 22 5.21 13.77 -6.19
CA ARG A 22 6.60 13.46 -5.85
C ARG A 22 6.75 13.12 -4.37
N LEU A 23 6.11 13.88 -3.49
CA LEU A 23 6.10 13.61 -2.05
C LEU A 23 5.51 12.24 -1.73
N VAL A 24 4.31 11.95 -2.24
CA VAL A 24 3.62 10.68 -2.01
C VAL A 24 4.43 9.52 -2.60
N ALA A 25 5.06 9.71 -3.76
CA ALA A 25 5.91 8.68 -4.36
C ALA A 25 7.13 8.36 -3.51
N ALA A 26 7.76 9.35 -2.88
CA ALA A 26 8.88 9.12 -1.95
C ALA A 26 8.42 8.32 -0.72
N GLN A 27 7.32 8.75 -0.09
CA GLN A 27 6.74 8.06 1.07
C GLN A 27 6.32 6.62 0.74
N ALA A 28 5.69 6.41 -0.42
CA ALA A 28 5.29 5.08 -0.87
C ALA A 28 6.48 4.14 -1.10
N GLU A 29 7.61 4.66 -1.58
CA GLU A 29 8.83 3.88 -1.74
C GLU A 29 9.47 3.50 -0.38
N GLU A 30 9.43 4.40 0.61
CA GLU A 30 9.84 4.09 1.98
C GLU A 30 8.98 2.99 2.60
N VAL A 31 7.66 3.13 2.52
CA VAL A 31 6.72 2.12 3.02
C VAL A 31 6.92 0.78 2.32
N ARG A 32 7.14 0.78 1.00
CA ARG A 32 7.43 -0.44 0.23
C ARG A 32 8.67 -1.16 0.77
N ARG A 33 9.73 -0.45 1.12
CA ARG A 33 10.93 -1.04 1.74
C ARG A 33 10.64 -1.59 3.13
N MET A 34 9.89 -0.85 3.95
CA MET A 34 9.50 -1.31 5.29
C MET A 34 8.68 -2.60 5.24
N LEU A 35 7.82 -2.75 4.23
CA LEU A 35 6.97 -3.92 4.06
C LEU A 35 7.62 -5.04 3.23
N GLN A 36 8.83 -4.84 2.70
CA GLN A 36 9.54 -5.84 1.90
C GLN A 36 9.63 -7.23 2.60
N PRO A 37 9.90 -7.34 3.91
CA PRO A 37 9.95 -8.63 4.59
C PRO A 37 8.63 -9.41 4.55
N LEU A 38 7.49 -8.74 4.39
CA LEU A 38 6.18 -9.41 4.30
C LEU A 38 6.00 -10.19 3.00
N TYR A 39 6.75 -9.83 1.94
CA TYR A 39 6.72 -10.55 0.66
C TYR A 39 7.55 -11.84 0.67
N GLU A 40 8.37 -12.04 1.70
CA GLU A 40 9.21 -13.23 1.87
C GLU A 40 8.51 -14.32 2.70
N ILE A 41 7.33 -14.02 3.25
CA ILE A 41 6.54 -14.97 4.04
C ILE A 41 5.87 -15.97 3.11
N ASP A 42 6.06 -17.27 3.36
CA ASP A 42 5.30 -18.32 2.69
C ASP A 42 3.85 -18.31 3.18
N LEU A 43 2.92 -18.07 2.26
CA LEU A 43 1.48 -18.04 2.51
C LEU A 43 0.79 -19.34 2.08
N ALA A 44 1.53 -20.38 1.70
CA ALA A 44 0.96 -21.66 1.31
C ALA A 44 0.08 -22.23 2.44
N GLY A 45 -1.18 -22.49 2.12
CA GLY A 45 -2.17 -23.02 3.07
C GLY A 45 -2.71 -22.00 4.08
N ILE A 46 -2.29 -20.73 4.03
CA ILE A 46 -2.84 -19.66 4.86
C ILE A 46 -4.06 -19.05 4.15
N MET A 47 -5.24 -19.20 4.74
CA MET A 47 -6.46 -18.58 4.23
C MET A 47 -6.52 -17.10 4.65
N PRO A 48 -6.68 -16.14 3.71
CA PRO A 48 -6.84 -14.73 4.05
C PRO A 48 -8.05 -14.52 4.95
N TRP A 49 -7.88 -13.70 5.99
CA TRP A 49 -8.99 -13.33 6.85
C TRP A 49 -9.88 -12.33 6.12
N THR A 50 -11.07 -12.76 5.71
CA THR A 50 -12.03 -11.93 4.97
C THR A 50 -12.94 -11.09 5.86
N LYS A 51 -12.94 -11.36 7.17
CA LYS A 51 -13.67 -10.61 8.20
C LYS A 51 -12.79 -10.47 9.44
N VAL A 52 -12.69 -9.26 9.97
CA VAL A 52 -12.05 -9.01 11.27
C VAL A 52 -13.02 -9.47 12.35
N ASP A 53 -12.71 -10.57 13.04
CA ASP A 53 -13.50 -10.98 14.22
C ASP A 53 -13.21 -10.02 15.37
N ARG A 54 -14.13 -9.07 15.60
CA ARG A 54 -14.02 -8.05 16.66
C ARG A 54 -14.06 -8.62 18.07
N ARG A 55 -14.32 -9.92 18.25
CA ARG A 55 -14.34 -10.61 19.55
C ARG A 55 -12.94 -11.01 20.03
N VAL A 56 -11.93 -10.94 19.17
CA VAL A 56 -10.52 -11.12 19.55
C VAL A 56 -9.95 -9.78 20.03
N LYS A 57 -10.56 -9.20 21.07
CA LYS A 57 -9.89 -8.23 21.93
C LYS A 57 -9.62 -8.95 23.24
N LYS A 58 -8.36 -9.35 23.45
CA LYS A 58 -7.84 -9.66 24.78
C LYS A 58 -7.19 -8.41 25.33
#